data_AF-A0A6S7JN66-F1
#
_entry.id   AF-A0A6S7JN66-F1
#
_cell.length_a   1.000
_cell.length_b   1.000
_cell.length_c   1.000
_cell.angle_alpha   90.00
_cell.angle_beta   90.00
_cell.angle_gamma   90.00
#
_symmetry.space_group_name_H-M   'P 1'
#
loop_
_entity.id
_entity.type
_entity.pdbx_description
1 polymer ?
#
loop_
_entity_poly.entity_id
_entity_poly.type
_entity_poly.pdbx_seq_one_letter_code
_entity_poly.pdbx_strand_id
1 'polypeptide(L)'
;MEKLETKLKQLNLGVLRTKNILDSGKRESIKQHLDALRETVWESNELKRAAEAAKIELGESVEKINDWNNEIDAKIELADVEIDQLESWLAEKERSEHLVAQEKQFNVELKLHEKRMKMKAELELNSKATRMEFYDTEVRALEGNFKMNVRMAKVETPELLTINNPNYEKLICDYNHLGNVVIDDCDTKDRLPIHLVLGNGEYAQIKTSTKPVIGGDHEPVAEKTKLGWFIMSPGIDFDH
;
A
#
# COMPACT_ATOMS: atom_id res chain seq x y z
N MET A 1 16.93 44.07 45.45
CA MET A 1 15.46 44.19 45.51
C MET A 1 14.84 44.70 44.21
N GLU A 2 15.33 45.77 43.59
CA GLU A 2 14.75 46.34 42.35
C GLU A 2 14.64 45.34 41.16
N LYS A 3 15.64 44.45 41.01
CA LYS A 3 15.62 43.39 39.99
C LYS A 3 14.49 42.36 40.21
N LEU A 4 14.22 42.00 41.47
CA LEU A 4 13.18 41.04 41.84
C LEU A 4 11.78 41.63 41.61
N GLU A 5 11.56 42.89 41.99
CA GLU A 5 10.28 43.57 41.69
C GLU A 5 10.02 43.69 40.19
N THR A 6 11.06 43.92 39.39
CA THR A 6 10.94 43.98 37.93
C THR A 6 10.48 42.62 37.37
N LYS A 7 11.07 41.52 37.86
CA LYS A 7 10.70 40.17 37.44
C LYS A 7 9.29 39.76 37.90
N LEU A 8 8.89 40.12 39.12
CA LEU A 8 7.52 39.89 39.60
C LEU A 8 6.48 40.69 38.79
N LYS A 9 6.81 41.90 38.33
CA LYS A 9 5.95 42.65 37.39
C LYS A 9 5.87 41.97 36.03
N GLN A 10 6.99 41.45 35.50
CA GLN A 10 7.00 40.67 34.26
C GLN A 10 6.15 39.40 34.39
N LEU A 11 6.25 38.71 35.52
CA LEU A 11 5.46 37.51 35.82
C LEU A 11 3.95 37.81 35.83
N ASN A 12 3.53 38.85 36.55
CA ASN A 12 2.12 39.27 36.59
C ASN A 12 1.59 39.67 35.20
N LEU A 13 2.39 40.37 34.39
CA LEU A 13 2.02 40.69 33.02
C LEU A 13 1.91 39.44 32.15
N GLY A 14 2.75 38.43 32.38
CA GLY A 14 2.67 37.12 31.75
C GLY A 14 1.36 36.41 32.09
N VAL A 15 1.04 36.32 33.39
CA VAL A 15 -0.20 35.73 33.92
C VAL A 15 -1.44 36.38 33.30
N LEU A 16 -1.50 37.72 33.24
CA LEU A 16 -2.64 38.44 32.64
C LEU A 16 -2.79 38.17 31.13
N ARG A 17 -1.70 37.85 30.43
CA ARG A 17 -1.71 37.55 29.00
C ARG A 17 -2.11 36.10 28.70
N THR A 18 -1.99 35.19 29.68
CA THR A 18 -2.28 33.76 29.51
C THR A 18 -3.66 33.51 28.93
N LYS A 19 -4.69 34.16 29.47
CA LYS A 19 -6.07 34.02 28.98
C LYS A 19 -6.22 34.41 27.51
N ASN A 20 -5.66 35.56 27.11
CA ASN A 20 -5.72 36.02 25.71
C ASN A 20 -4.98 35.06 24.76
N ILE A 21 -3.91 34.43 25.23
CA ILE A 21 -3.11 33.47 24.45
C ILE A 21 -3.83 32.13 24.34
N LEU A 22 -4.50 31.67 25.40
CA LEU A 22 -5.41 30.52 25.36
C LEU A 22 -6.55 30.74 24.35
N ASP A 23 -7.17 31.92 24.38
CA ASP A 23 -8.25 32.29 23.46
C ASP A 23 -7.78 32.31 21.99
N SER A 24 -6.48 32.53 21.74
CA SER A 24 -5.92 32.44 20.38
C SER A 24 -5.97 31.02 19.81
N GLY A 25 -6.02 29.98 20.67
CA GLY A 25 -6.08 28.57 20.30
C GLY A 25 -4.86 28.05 19.52
N LYS A 26 -3.79 28.85 19.38
CA LYS A 26 -2.60 28.48 18.61
C LYS A 26 -1.62 27.71 19.48
N ARG A 27 -1.45 26.41 19.18
CA ARG A 27 -0.59 25.49 19.92
C ARG A 27 0.85 26.00 20.09
N GLU A 28 1.46 26.49 19.01
CA GLU A 28 2.82 27.08 19.03
C GLU A 28 2.92 28.30 19.96
N SER A 29 1.95 29.22 19.86
CA SER A 29 1.93 30.43 20.70
C SER A 29 1.73 30.10 22.18
N ILE A 30 0.91 29.10 22.49
CA ILE A 30 0.68 28.61 23.85
C ILE A 30 1.95 27.94 24.41
N LYS A 31 2.65 27.12 23.61
CA LYS A 31 3.94 26.51 24.00
C LYS A 31 5.00 27.56 24.29
N GLN A 32 5.19 28.52 23.38
CA GLN A 32 6.17 29.61 23.56
C GLN A 32 5.87 30.45 24.81
N HIS A 33 4.59 30.72 25.09
CA HIS A 33 4.18 31.44 26.30
C HIS A 33 4.41 30.63 27.57
N LEU A 34 4.14 29.33 27.54
CA LEU A 34 4.40 28.42 28.65
C LEU A 34 5.90 28.36 29.00
N ASP A 35 6.77 28.25 27.99
CA ASP A 35 8.22 28.23 28.21
C ASP A 35 8.71 29.56 28.80
N ALA A 36 8.21 30.70 28.30
CA ALA A 36 8.54 32.03 28.81
C ALA A 36 8.04 32.25 30.26
N LEU A 37 6.85 31.74 30.61
CA LEU A 37 6.34 31.80 31.98
C LEU A 37 7.18 30.95 32.94
N ARG A 38 7.51 29.71 32.56
CA ARG A 38 8.38 28.83 33.35
C ARG A 38 9.75 29.46 33.61
N GLU A 39 10.35 30.08 32.60
CA GLU A 39 11.62 30.80 32.74
C GLU A 39 11.48 31.99 33.70
N THR A 40 10.41 32.77 33.57
CA THR A 40 10.18 33.93 34.45
C THR A 40 9.90 33.53 35.90
N VAL A 41 9.18 32.41 36.13
CA VAL A 41 8.98 31.81 37.47
C VAL A 41 10.31 31.36 38.07
N TRP A 42 11.12 30.65 37.28
CA TRP A 42 12.43 30.17 37.73
C TRP A 42 13.35 31.32 38.12
N GLU A 43 13.47 32.35 37.27
CA GLU A 43 14.26 33.55 37.57
C GLU A 43 13.74 34.31 38.80
N SER A 44 12.42 34.37 38.99
CA SER A 44 11.81 35.03 40.16
C SER A 44 12.14 34.28 41.46
N ASN A 45 12.09 32.95 41.43
CA ASN A 45 12.48 32.09 42.55
C ASN A 45 13.96 32.22 42.90
N GLU A 46 14.84 32.28 41.90
CA GLU A 46 16.28 32.42 42.13
C GLU A 46 16.62 33.79 42.74
N LEU A 47 16.01 34.86 42.23
CA LEU A 47 16.17 36.20 42.80
C LEU A 47 15.55 36.32 44.20
N LYS A 48 14.46 35.58 44.50
CA LYS A 48 13.88 35.50 45.85
C LYS A 48 14.88 34.90 46.83
N ARG A 49 15.46 33.73 46.52
CA ARG A 49 16.46 33.07 47.38
C ARG A 49 17.68 33.95 47.64
N ALA A 50 18.19 34.63 46.61
CA ALA A 50 19.31 35.57 46.76
C ALA A 50 18.95 36.77 47.65
N ALA A 51 17.72 37.29 47.53
CA ALA A 51 17.25 38.41 48.35
C ALA A 51 16.97 37.99 49.81
N GLU A 52 16.49 36.77 50.04
CA GLU A 52 16.33 36.19 51.37
C GLU A 52 17.68 36.02 52.08
N ALA A 53 18.68 35.45 51.40
CA ALA A 53 20.03 35.29 51.96
C ALA A 53 20.62 36.64 52.43
N ALA A 54 20.46 37.70 51.63
CA ALA A 54 20.92 39.04 51.98
C ALA A 54 20.18 39.63 53.21
N LYS A 55 18.89 39.35 53.37
CA LYS A 55 18.10 39.80 54.53
C LYS A 55 18.49 39.07 55.82
N ILE A 56 18.84 37.79 55.71
CA ILE A 56 19.37 36.99 56.83
C ILE A 56 20.73 37.53 57.28
N GLU A 57 21.63 37.84 56.34
CA GLU A 57 22.95 38.43 56.65
C GLU A 57 22.85 39.80 57.33
N LEU A 58 21.82 40.58 57.00
CA LEU A 58 21.52 41.88 57.64
C LEU A 58 20.92 41.76 59.05
N GLY A 59 20.60 40.55 59.51
CA GLY A 59 20.02 40.32 60.83
C GLY A 59 18.56 40.79 60.96
N GLU A 60 17.80 40.81 59.86
CA GLU A 60 16.37 41.13 59.92
C GLU A 60 15.58 40.09 60.73
N SER A 61 14.46 40.53 61.33
CA SER A 61 13.56 39.63 62.05
C SER A 61 13.01 38.54 61.13
N VAL A 62 13.10 37.29 61.59
CA VAL A 62 12.61 36.10 60.89
C VAL A 62 11.12 36.22 60.52
N GLU A 63 10.30 36.84 61.37
CA GLU A 63 8.87 37.04 61.09
C GLU A 63 8.64 37.93 59.87
N LYS A 64 9.40 39.02 59.73
CA LYS A 64 9.29 39.94 58.57
C LYS A 64 9.77 39.30 57.29
N ILE A 65 10.80 38.45 57.37
CA ILE A 65 11.31 37.69 56.22
C ILE A 65 10.24 36.69 55.77
N ASN A 66 9.59 36.02 56.71
CA ASN A 66 8.58 35.01 56.39
C ASN A 66 7.32 35.62 55.76
N ASP A 67 6.82 36.74 56.29
CA ASP A 67 5.67 37.45 55.70
C ASP A 67 5.97 37.91 54.26
N TRP A 68 7.18 38.44 54.04
CA TRP A 68 7.64 38.85 52.71
C TRP A 68 7.79 37.66 51.75
N ASN A 69 8.34 36.53 52.23
CA ASN A 69 8.44 35.31 51.44
C ASN A 69 7.06 34.82 51.00
N ASN A 70 6.10 34.76 51.93
CA ASN A 70 4.73 34.34 51.66
C ASN A 70 4.04 35.21 50.60
N GLU A 71 4.27 36.53 50.61
CA GLU A 71 3.71 37.42 49.59
C GLU A 71 4.26 37.14 48.18
N ILE A 72 5.54 36.78 48.09
CA ILE A 72 6.18 36.44 46.82
C ILE A 72 5.74 35.05 46.36
N ASP A 73 5.68 34.09 47.27
CA ASP A 73 5.21 32.73 46.97
C ASP A 73 3.78 32.75 46.46
N ALA A 74 2.89 33.56 47.04
CA ALA A 74 1.53 33.71 46.52
C ALA A 74 1.47 34.20 45.07
N LYS A 75 2.41 35.05 44.63
CA LYS A 75 2.48 35.53 43.24
C LYS A 75 3.06 34.48 42.28
N ILE A 76 3.97 33.65 42.79
CA ILE A 76 4.56 32.54 42.02
C ILE A 76 3.53 31.43 41.85
N GLU A 77 2.81 31.06 42.92
CA GLU A 77 1.71 30.09 42.89
C GLU A 77 0.61 30.47 41.87
N LEU A 78 0.27 31.76 41.78
CA LEU A 78 -0.67 32.21 40.74
C LEU A 78 -0.15 31.97 39.31
N ALA A 79 1.16 32.09 39.09
CA ALA A 79 1.75 31.79 37.80
C ALA A 79 1.83 30.28 37.53
N ASP A 80 2.11 29.47 38.54
CA ASP A 80 2.14 28.01 38.45
C ASP A 80 0.75 27.45 38.11
N VAL A 81 -0.32 27.98 38.71
CA VAL A 81 -1.71 27.63 38.35
C VAL A 81 -2.03 27.92 36.88
N GLU A 82 -1.52 29.03 36.33
CA GLU A 82 -1.71 29.35 34.91
C GLU A 82 -0.86 28.46 33.99
N ILE A 83 0.35 28.06 34.43
CA ILE A 83 1.17 27.07 33.72
C ILE A 83 0.42 25.73 33.63
N ASP A 84 -0.16 25.26 34.74
CA ASP A 84 -0.95 24.01 34.78
C ASP A 84 -2.15 24.05 33.82
N GLN A 85 -2.81 25.20 33.70
CA GLN A 85 -3.91 25.39 32.75
C GLN A 85 -3.43 25.26 31.29
N LEU A 86 -2.29 25.86 30.95
CA LEU A 86 -1.70 25.78 29.61
C LEU A 86 -1.28 24.34 29.27
N GLU A 87 -0.67 23.63 30.22
CA GLU A 87 -0.30 22.23 30.07
C GLU A 87 -1.52 21.34 29.84
N SER A 88 -2.55 21.51 30.67
CA SER A 88 -3.82 20.78 30.55
C SER A 88 -4.47 21.01 29.19
N TRP A 89 -4.46 22.26 28.70
CA TRP A 89 -4.99 22.59 27.37
C TRP A 89 -4.19 21.90 26.26
N LEU A 90 -2.85 21.93 26.32
CA LEU A 90 -1.99 21.28 25.33
C LEU A 90 -2.21 19.75 25.31
N ALA A 91 -2.31 19.13 26.48
CA ALA A 91 -2.56 17.70 26.61
C ALA A 91 -3.95 17.29 26.09
N GLU A 92 -4.98 18.08 26.36
CA GLU A 92 -6.32 17.85 25.80
C GLU A 92 -6.32 18.02 24.28
N LYS A 93 -5.61 19.03 23.77
CA LYS A 93 -5.50 19.26 22.33
C LYS A 93 -4.84 18.08 21.62
N GLU A 94 -3.74 17.56 22.15
CA GLU A 94 -3.05 16.38 21.62
C GLU A 94 -3.93 15.12 21.65
N ARG A 95 -4.65 14.89 22.76
CA ARG A 95 -5.60 13.77 22.86
C ARG A 95 -6.71 13.88 21.82
N SER A 96 -7.27 15.07 21.60
CA SER A 96 -8.31 15.29 20.59
C SER A 96 -7.81 15.02 19.17
N GLU A 97 -6.59 15.45 18.84
CA GLU A 97 -5.95 15.22 17.54
C GLU A 97 -5.72 13.73 17.30
N HIS A 98 -5.27 13.00 18.34
CA HIS A 98 -5.07 11.56 18.27
C HIS A 98 -6.38 10.80 18.01
N LEU A 99 -7.47 11.14 18.72
CA LEU A 99 -8.78 10.52 18.52
C LEU A 99 -9.30 10.73 17.10
N VAL A 100 -9.21 11.95 16.58
CA VAL A 100 -9.61 12.26 15.20
C VAL A 100 -8.74 11.50 14.19
N ALA A 101 -7.44 11.35 14.43
CA ALA A 101 -6.57 10.56 13.58
C ALA A 101 -6.95 9.07 13.58
N GLN A 102 -7.25 8.50 14.75
CA GLN A 102 -7.67 7.12 14.91
C GLN A 102 -9.02 6.85 14.21
N GLU A 103 -10.00 7.73 14.38
CA GLU A 103 -11.30 7.61 13.71
C GLU A 103 -11.15 7.68 12.18
N LYS A 104 -10.31 8.58 11.67
CA LYS A 104 -9.99 8.66 10.24
C LYS A 104 -9.36 7.37 9.74
N GLN A 105 -8.41 6.79 10.47
CA GLN A 105 -7.80 5.51 10.12
C GLN A 105 -8.84 4.39 10.05
N PHE A 106 -9.68 4.28 11.08
CA PHE A 106 -10.75 3.29 11.12
C PHE A 106 -11.72 3.43 9.94
N ASN A 107 -12.12 4.65 9.60
CA ASN A 107 -13.03 4.90 8.46
C ASN A 107 -12.38 4.54 7.11
N VAL A 108 -11.08 4.77 6.94
CA VAL A 108 -10.34 4.34 5.75
C VAL A 108 -10.32 2.81 5.64
N GLU A 109 -10.06 2.12 6.74
CA GLU A 109 -10.05 0.65 6.79
C GLU A 109 -11.44 0.08 6.48
N LEU A 110 -12.51 0.64 7.07
CA LEU A 110 -13.88 0.25 6.81
C LEU A 110 -14.25 0.39 5.32
N LYS A 111 -13.92 1.55 4.71
CA LYS A 111 -14.14 1.78 3.26
C LYS A 111 -13.37 0.80 2.39
N LEU A 112 -12.14 0.44 2.79
CA LEU A 112 -11.34 -0.54 2.08
C LEU A 112 -11.97 -1.93 2.17
N HIS A 113 -12.45 -2.32 3.36
CA HIS A 113 -13.14 -3.59 3.57
C HIS A 113 -14.42 -3.68 2.73
N GLU A 114 -15.25 -2.63 2.72
CA GLU A 114 -16.45 -2.56 1.88
C GLU A 114 -16.13 -2.72 0.39
N LYS A 115 -15.08 -2.05 -0.11
CA LYS A 115 -14.63 -2.18 -1.50
C LYS A 115 -14.18 -3.60 -1.83
N ARG A 116 -13.42 -4.25 -0.93
CA ARG A 116 -13.00 -5.66 -1.09
C ARG A 116 -14.20 -6.59 -1.17
N MET A 117 -15.19 -6.41 -0.32
CA MET A 117 -16.41 -7.22 -0.32
C MET A 117 -17.21 -7.04 -1.62
N LYS A 118 -17.37 -5.79 -2.09
CA LYS A 118 -18.03 -5.51 -3.39
C LYS A 118 -17.29 -6.14 -4.56
N MET A 119 -15.97 -5.98 -4.63
CA MET A 119 -15.16 -6.59 -5.69
C MET A 119 -15.27 -8.12 -5.69
N LYS A 120 -15.27 -8.75 -4.50
CA LYS A 120 -15.46 -10.20 -4.38
C LYS A 120 -16.83 -10.62 -4.90
N ALA A 121 -17.90 -9.92 -4.52
CA ALA A 121 -19.25 -10.21 -5.01
C ALA A 121 -19.38 -10.00 -6.53
N GLU A 122 -18.77 -8.95 -7.08
CA GLU A 122 -18.73 -8.71 -8.53
C GLU A 122 -17.95 -9.79 -9.28
N LEU A 123 -16.81 -10.24 -8.73
CA LEU A 123 -16.04 -11.34 -9.30
C LEU A 123 -16.84 -12.64 -9.27
N GLU A 124 -17.53 -12.95 -8.18
CA GLU A 124 -18.39 -14.14 -8.07
C GLU A 124 -19.58 -14.07 -9.04
N LEU A 125 -20.17 -12.89 -9.25
CA LEU A 125 -21.28 -12.71 -10.20
C LEU A 125 -20.82 -12.76 -11.67
N ASN A 126 -19.65 -12.21 -11.98
CA ASN A 126 -19.12 -12.12 -13.34
C ASN A 126 -18.30 -13.36 -13.74
N SER A 127 -17.76 -14.10 -12.78
CA SER A 127 -17.24 -15.44 -13.04
C SER A 127 -18.43 -16.33 -13.36
N LYS A 128 -18.67 -16.61 -14.64
CA LYS A 128 -19.39 -17.82 -14.99
C LYS A 128 -18.58 -18.95 -14.37
N ALA A 129 -19.07 -19.54 -13.28
CA ALA A 129 -18.60 -20.82 -12.79
C ALA A 129 -18.97 -21.86 -13.85
N THR A 130 -18.28 -21.81 -14.99
CA THR A 130 -18.39 -22.81 -16.03
C THR A 130 -17.81 -24.07 -15.42
N ARG A 131 -18.66 -25.07 -15.16
CA ARG A 131 -18.18 -26.41 -14.83
C ARG A 131 -17.27 -26.82 -15.98
N MET A 132 -15.96 -26.80 -15.73
CA MET A 132 -15.00 -27.37 -16.65
C MET A 132 -15.22 -28.87 -16.63
N GLU A 133 -15.71 -29.40 -17.76
CA GLU A 133 -15.84 -30.83 -17.95
C GLU A 133 -14.46 -31.38 -18.32
N PHE A 134 -13.98 -32.32 -17.51
CA PHE A 134 -12.73 -33.00 -17.76
C PHE A 134 -12.97 -34.37 -18.39
N TYR A 135 -12.20 -34.69 -19.42
CA TYR A 135 -12.27 -35.96 -20.15
C TYR A 135 -10.90 -36.62 -20.15
N ASP A 136 -10.80 -37.85 -19.68
CA ASP A 136 -9.59 -38.65 -19.82
C ASP A 136 -9.54 -39.18 -21.27
N THR A 137 -8.44 -38.92 -21.97
CA THR A 137 -8.19 -39.36 -23.34
C THR A 137 -6.80 -39.99 -23.46
N GLU A 138 -6.56 -40.75 -24.53
CA GLU A 138 -5.25 -41.35 -24.81
C GLU A 138 -4.69 -40.77 -26.12
N VAL A 139 -3.59 -40.03 -26.01
CA VAL A 139 -2.84 -39.53 -27.16
C VAL A 139 -1.90 -40.63 -27.65
N ARG A 140 -2.02 -41.02 -28.92
CA ARG A 140 -1.15 -42.00 -29.57
C ARG A 140 -0.37 -41.35 -30.71
N ALA A 141 0.86 -41.78 -30.92
CA ALA A 141 1.61 -41.39 -32.11
C ALA A 141 0.98 -42.01 -33.36
N LEU A 142 0.97 -41.26 -34.47
CA LEU A 142 0.51 -41.78 -35.78
C LEU A 142 1.45 -42.85 -36.34
N GLU A 143 2.74 -42.72 -36.03
CA GLU A 143 3.78 -43.71 -36.35
C GLU A 143 4.56 -44.03 -35.07
N GLY A 144 4.78 -45.32 -34.81
CA GLY A 144 5.44 -45.81 -33.60
C GLY A 144 4.49 -46.33 -32.52
N ASN A 145 5.03 -46.69 -31.35
CA ASN A 145 4.30 -47.34 -30.27
C ASN A 145 4.01 -46.42 -29.06
N PHE A 146 4.19 -45.11 -29.20
CA PHE A 146 3.97 -44.16 -28.12
C PHE A 146 2.48 -43.98 -27.80
N LYS A 147 2.14 -44.03 -26.51
CA LYS A 147 0.81 -43.75 -25.96
C LYS A 147 0.93 -43.00 -24.64
N MET A 148 0.03 -42.05 -24.40
CA MET A 148 -0.03 -41.30 -23.14
C MET A 148 -1.47 -40.94 -22.78
N ASN A 149 -1.86 -41.16 -21.53
CA ASN A 149 -3.15 -40.71 -21.01
C ASN A 149 -3.06 -39.23 -20.62
N VAL A 150 -4.04 -38.44 -21.03
CA VAL A 150 -4.12 -37.00 -20.80
C VAL A 150 -5.54 -36.65 -20.37
N ARG A 151 -5.68 -35.76 -19.39
CA ARG A 151 -6.97 -35.20 -18.99
C ARG A 151 -7.18 -33.87 -19.71
N MET A 152 -8.22 -33.77 -20.53
CA MET A 152 -8.58 -32.57 -21.29
C MET A 152 -9.69 -31.80 -20.59
N ALA A 153 -9.62 -30.47 -20.57
CA ALA A 153 -10.72 -29.61 -20.15
C ALA A 153 -11.49 -29.12 -21.38
N LYS A 154 -12.82 -29.25 -21.39
CA LYS A 154 -13.65 -28.72 -22.47
C LYS A 154 -13.77 -27.20 -22.34
N VAL A 155 -13.24 -26.48 -23.33
CA VAL A 155 -13.34 -25.02 -23.44
C VAL A 155 -14.32 -24.69 -24.57
N GLU A 156 -15.47 -24.11 -24.25
CA GLU A 156 -16.52 -23.74 -25.23
C GLU A 156 -16.40 -22.26 -25.64
N THR A 157 -15.23 -21.87 -26.15
CA THR A 157 -15.00 -20.52 -26.72
C THR A 157 -14.70 -20.67 -28.22
N PRO A 158 -15.68 -20.45 -29.12
CA PRO A 158 -15.52 -20.73 -30.55
C PRO A 158 -14.40 -19.94 -31.23
N GLU A 159 -13.99 -18.80 -30.66
CA GLU A 159 -12.85 -18.00 -31.12
C GLU A 159 -11.51 -18.70 -30.89
N LEU A 160 -11.38 -19.48 -29.81
CA LEU A 160 -10.14 -20.23 -29.46
C LEU A 160 -10.13 -21.67 -30.00
N LEU A 161 -11.16 -22.07 -30.75
CA LEU A 161 -11.31 -23.44 -31.26
C LEU A 161 -11.05 -23.55 -32.76
N THR A 162 -10.82 -22.45 -33.47
CA THR A 162 -10.63 -22.46 -34.93
C THR A 162 -9.72 -21.34 -35.45
N ILE A 163 -8.81 -21.65 -36.36
CA ILE A 163 -8.04 -20.67 -37.14
C ILE A 163 -8.51 -20.61 -38.59
N ASN A 164 -8.19 -19.54 -39.31
CA ASN A 164 -8.43 -19.49 -40.76
C ASN A 164 -7.48 -20.45 -41.49
N ASN A 165 -7.97 -21.14 -42.51
CA ASN A 165 -7.14 -22.00 -43.34
C ASN A 165 -6.21 -21.13 -44.21
N PRO A 166 -4.89 -21.26 -44.08
CA PRO A 166 -3.94 -20.45 -44.83
C PRO A 166 -3.85 -20.84 -46.32
N ASN A 167 -4.55 -21.90 -46.74
CA ASN A 167 -4.60 -22.41 -48.11
C ASN A 167 -3.20 -22.83 -48.62
N TYR A 168 -2.78 -23.99 -48.13
CA TYR A 168 -1.44 -24.55 -48.29
C TYR A 168 -0.93 -24.59 -49.74
N GLU A 169 -1.79 -25.00 -50.68
CA GLU A 169 -1.44 -25.12 -52.10
C GLU A 169 -1.03 -23.77 -52.71
N LYS A 170 -1.74 -22.70 -52.33
CA LYS A 170 -1.40 -21.34 -52.79
C LYS A 170 -0.08 -20.88 -52.21
N LEU A 171 0.15 -21.10 -50.92
CA LEU A 171 1.42 -20.72 -50.27
C LEU A 171 2.62 -21.44 -50.87
N ILE A 172 2.52 -22.73 -51.20
CA ILE A 172 3.63 -23.46 -51.85
C ILE A 172 3.89 -22.90 -53.26
N CYS A 173 2.85 -22.50 -53.99
CA CYS A 173 3.01 -21.86 -55.31
C CYS A 173 3.64 -20.47 -55.22
N ASP A 174 3.22 -19.67 -54.24
CA ASP A 174 3.62 -18.27 -54.11
C ASP A 174 5.07 -18.11 -53.60
N TYR A 175 5.58 -19.10 -52.87
CA TYR A 175 6.88 -19.04 -52.22
C TYR A 175 7.82 -20.17 -52.68
N ASN A 176 8.76 -19.84 -53.57
CA ASN A 176 9.70 -20.80 -54.18
C ASN A 176 10.50 -21.63 -53.16
N HIS A 177 10.82 -21.07 -51.98
CA HIS A 177 11.55 -21.79 -50.94
C HIS A 177 10.72 -22.94 -50.34
N LEU A 178 9.40 -22.87 -50.39
CA LEU A 178 8.49 -23.90 -49.88
C LEU A 178 8.28 -25.08 -50.85
N GLY A 179 8.83 -25.05 -52.07
CA GLY A 179 8.57 -26.06 -53.10
C GLY A 179 8.97 -27.49 -52.74
N ASN A 180 9.84 -27.68 -51.73
CA ASN A 180 10.25 -28.99 -51.22
C ASN A 180 9.49 -29.43 -49.96
N VAL A 181 8.51 -28.64 -49.49
CA VAL A 181 7.73 -28.95 -48.29
C VAL A 181 6.60 -29.91 -48.66
N VAL A 182 6.55 -31.06 -48.00
CA VAL A 182 5.44 -32.02 -48.14
C VAL A 182 4.48 -31.81 -46.97
N ILE A 183 3.29 -31.28 -47.29
CA ILE A 183 2.19 -31.09 -46.35
C ILE A 183 1.29 -32.32 -46.41
N ASP A 184 1.12 -32.99 -45.27
CA ASP A 184 0.32 -34.21 -45.15
C ASP A 184 -1.16 -33.92 -44.82
N ASP A 185 -1.52 -32.64 -44.69
CA ASP A 185 -2.86 -32.15 -44.43
C ASP A 185 -3.52 -31.64 -45.74
N CYS A 186 -4.66 -32.24 -46.10
CA CYS A 186 -5.43 -31.89 -47.28
C CYS A 186 -6.79 -31.25 -46.93
N ASP A 187 -6.96 -30.68 -45.73
CA ASP A 187 -8.23 -30.08 -45.33
C ASP A 187 -8.56 -28.82 -46.17
N THR A 188 -9.73 -28.83 -46.81
CA THR A 188 -10.23 -27.74 -47.67
C THR A 188 -11.20 -26.80 -46.96
N LYS A 189 -11.46 -26.97 -45.65
CA LYS A 189 -12.36 -26.08 -44.89
C LYS A 189 -11.80 -24.66 -44.80
N ASP A 190 -12.69 -23.67 -44.77
CA ASP A 190 -12.29 -22.26 -44.59
C ASP A 190 -11.63 -21.99 -43.23
N ARG A 191 -11.99 -22.79 -42.21
CA ARG A 191 -11.43 -22.72 -40.86
C ARG A 191 -11.02 -24.09 -40.37
N LEU A 192 -9.82 -24.18 -39.81
CA LEU A 192 -9.23 -25.39 -39.27
C LEU A 192 -9.44 -25.44 -37.74
N PRO A 193 -9.84 -26.58 -37.17
CA PRO A 193 -10.01 -26.71 -35.73
C PRO A 193 -8.66 -26.67 -34.99
N ILE A 194 -8.61 -25.94 -33.86
CA ILE A 194 -7.49 -25.98 -32.91
C ILE A 194 -7.75 -27.15 -31.96
N HIS A 195 -6.95 -28.20 -32.06
CA HIS A 195 -7.18 -29.43 -31.31
C HIS A 195 -6.57 -29.45 -29.90
N LEU A 196 -5.89 -28.39 -29.44
CA LEU A 196 -5.36 -28.31 -28.06
C LEU A 196 -5.11 -26.84 -27.67
N VAL A 197 -5.72 -26.37 -26.57
CA VAL A 197 -5.32 -25.11 -25.89
C VAL A 197 -4.82 -25.49 -24.50
N LEU A 198 -3.51 -25.41 -24.28
CA LEU A 198 -2.90 -25.59 -22.96
C LEU A 198 -2.09 -24.34 -22.61
N GLY A 199 -2.65 -23.49 -21.75
CA GLY A 199 -1.98 -22.28 -21.26
C GLY A 199 -1.79 -21.19 -22.33
N ASN A 200 -1.11 -20.11 -21.93
CA ASN A 200 -1.04 -18.81 -22.61
C ASN A 200 -0.26 -18.79 -23.95
N GLY A 201 -0.28 -19.88 -24.72
CA GLY A 201 0.28 -19.98 -26.06
C GLY A 201 -0.66 -20.78 -26.96
N GLU A 202 -1.21 -20.12 -27.98
CA GLU A 202 -2.03 -20.75 -29.02
C GLU A 202 -1.13 -21.52 -30.00
N TYR A 203 -1.48 -22.75 -30.40
CA TYR A 203 -0.80 -23.47 -31.49
C TYR A 203 -1.80 -24.22 -32.38
N ALA A 204 -1.76 -23.94 -33.69
CA ALA A 204 -2.43 -24.75 -34.71
C ALA A 204 -1.42 -25.70 -35.37
N GLN A 205 -1.71 -27.00 -35.36
CA GLN A 205 -0.77 -28.03 -35.79
C GLN A 205 -0.84 -28.26 -37.30
N ILE A 206 0.12 -27.71 -38.06
CA ILE A 206 0.33 -28.08 -39.47
C ILE A 206 1.37 -29.21 -39.51
N LYS A 207 0.99 -30.39 -40.00
CA LYS A 207 1.90 -31.54 -40.10
C LYS A 207 2.65 -31.49 -41.44
N THR A 208 3.96 -31.33 -41.38
CA THR A 208 4.85 -31.49 -42.53
C THR A 208 5.82 -32.65 -42.29
N SER A 209 6.13 -33.42 -43.33
CA SER A 209 7.02 -34.58 -43.23
C SER A 209 8.49 -34.25 -43.47
N THR A 210 8.77 -33.07 -44.01
CA THR A 210 10.08 -32.56 -44.44
C THR A 210 10.74 -31.70 -43.37
N LYS A 211 12.08 -31.53 -43.39
CA LYS A 211 12.79 -30.68 -42.41
C LYS A 211 12.29 -29.22 -42.48
N PRO A 212 12.41 -28.43 -41.38
CA PRO A 212 11.99 -27.03 -41.39
C PRO A 212 12.64 -26.24 -42.52
N VAL A 213 11.84 -25.42 -43.20
CA VAL A 213 12.26 -24.50 -44.26
C VAL A 213 11.93 -23.09 -43.80
N ILE A 214 12.98 -22.27 -43.66
CA ILE A 214 12.90 -20.90 -43.15
C ILE A 214 13.13 -19.95 -44.33
N GLY A 215 12.20 -19.01 -44.53
CA GLY A 215 12.31 -17.94 -45.53
C GLY A 215 13.07 -16.72 -45.02
N GLY A 216 13.09 -15.63 -45.81
CA GLY A 216 13.60 -14.33 -45.42
C GLY A 216 12.71 -13.58 -44.41
N ASP A 217 13.10 -12.35 -44.05
CA ASP A 217 12.30 -11.51 -43.14
C ASP A 217 10.88 -11.29 -43.70
N HIS A 218 9.86 -11.59 -42.87
CA HIS A 218 8.42 -11.53 -43.18
C HIS A 218 7.87 -12.65 -44.09
N GLU A 219 8.67 -13.64 -44.47
CA GLU A 219 8.20 -14.80 -45.21
C GLU A 219 7.71 -15.93 -44.28
N PRO A 220 6.77 -16.78 -44.75
CA PRO A 220 6.30 -17.90 -43.96
C PRO A 220 7.40 -18.93 -43.71
N VAL A 221 7.41 -19.49 -42.49
CA VAL A 221 8.27 -20.61 -42.09
C VAL A 221 7.44 -21.89 -42.09
N ALA A 222 7.93 -22.93 -42.76
CA ALA A 222 7.34 -24.27 -42.71
C ALA A 222 8.15 -25.16 -41.77
N GLU A 223 7.55 -25.68 -40.71
CA GLU A 223 8.23 -26.52 -39.71
C GLU A 223 7.76 -27.98 -39.76
N LYS A 224 8.67 -28.91 -39.48
CA LYS A 224 8.38 -30.34 -39.31
C LYS A 224 7.64 -30.63 -38.01
N THR A 225 6.33 -30.37 -37.96
CA THR A 225 5.57 -30.61 -36.73
C THR A 225 4.89 -31.96 -36.75
N LYS A 226 5.59 -33.02 -36.31
CA LYS A 226 4.99 -34.36 -36.16
C LYS A 226 4.32 -34.59 -34.79
N LEU A 227 4.63 -33.77 -33.77
CA LEU A 227 4.01 -33.63 -32.44
C LEU A 227 4.76 -32.49 -31.69
N GLY A 228 4.08 -31.62 -30.92
CA GLY A 228 4.71 -30.52 -30.17
C GLY A 228 4.43 -30.57 -28.67
N TRP A 229 5.47 -30.44 -27.83
CA TRP A 229 5.42 -30.27 -26.36
C TRP A 229 6.61 -29.41 -25.92
N PHE A 230 6.49 -28.60 -24.84
CA PHE A 230 7.48 -28.53 -23.74
C PHE A 230 6.96 -27.81 -22.46
N ILE A 231 7.52 -28.23 -21.31
CA ILE A 231 7.03 -28.19 -19.91
C ILE A 231 7.90 -27.18 -19.08
N MET A 232 7.45 -26.40 -18.06
CA MET A 232 7.52 -26.69 -16.60
C MET A 232 7.47 -25.40 -15.72
N SER A 233 6.87 -25.46 -14.52
CA SER A 233 7.54 -25.14 -13.23
C SER A 233 6.74 -25.71 -12.02
N PRO A 234 7.35 -25.85 -10.83
CA PRO A 234 6.97 -26.83 -9.80
C PRO A 234 5.89 -26.31 -8.84
N GLY A 235 4.97 -27.16 -8.39
CA GLY A 235 4.00 -26.68 -7.40
C GLY A 235 2.93 -27.66 -6.93
N ILE A 236 3.37 -28.65 -6.15
CA ILE A 236 2.71 -29.31 -5.00
C ILE A 236 1.30 -29.91 -5.22
N ASP A 237 1.20 -31.21 -4.95
CA ASP A 237 -0.04 -31.98 -4.84
C ASP A 237 -1.00 -31.38 -3.80
N PHE A 238 -2.30 -31.31 -4.15
CA PHE A 238 -3.36 -31.25 -3.15
C PHE A 238 -4.34 -32.40 -3.39
N ASP A 239 -4.38 -33.32 -2.43
CA ASP A 239 -5.46 -34.31 -2.25
C ASP A 239 -6.79 -33.58 -2.02
N HIS A 240 -7.84 -33.98 -2.75
CA HIS A 240 -9.17 -34.37 -2.25
C HIS A 240 -10.11 -34.77 -3.39
#